data_AF-A0A2M7I0E6-F1
#
_entry.id   AF-A0A2M7I0E6-F1
#
_cell.length_a   1.000
_cell.length_b   1.000
_cell.length_c   1.000
_cell.angle_alpha   90.00
_cell.angle_beta   90.00
_cell.angle_gamma   90.00
#
_symmetry.space_group_name_H-M   'P 1'
#
loop_
_entity.id
_entity.type
_entity.pdbx_description
1 polymer ?
#
loop_
_entity_poly.entity_id
_entity_poly.type
_entity_poly.pdbx_seq_one_letter_code
_entity_poly.pdbx_strand_id
1 'polypeptide(L)'
;MLDKNFNPTLSKFITSISNILLQVIVVLAALNTLNFQTTSLVAIIGAAGLAVGFALQGSLSNFASGIMLIIFRLIKINDLITAAGETGFVE
;
A
#
# COMPACT_ATOMS: atom_id res chain seq x y z
N MET A 1 -19.33 17.38 -12.87
CA MET A 1 -18.11 17.37 -13.71
C MET A 1 -16.94 17.44 -12.73
N LEU A 2 -16.39 16.28 -12.36
CA LEU A 2 -15.43 16.17 -11.26
C LEU A 2 -14.02 16.39 -11.82
N ASP A 3 -13.46 17.56 -11.56
CA ASP A 3 -12.06 17.88 -11.81
C ASP A 3 -11.17 17.02 -10.92
N LYS A 4 -10.85 15.84 -11.44
CA LYS A 4 -10.01 14.85 -10.77
C LYS A 4 -8.56 15.21 -11.06
N ASN A 5 -8.03 16.15 -10.27
CA ASN A 5 -6.59 16.40 -10.14
C ASN A 5 -5.91 15.21 -9.45
N PHE A 6 -6.00 14.02 -10.02
CA PHE A 6 -5.13 12.90 -9.66
C PHE A 6 -3.80 13.16 -10.34
N ASN A 7 -2.73 13.22 -9.55
CA ASN A 7 -1.38 13.33 -10.10
C ASN A 7 -1.19 12.20 -11.13
N PRO A 8 -0.93 12.51 -12.42
CA PRO A 8 -0.88 11.51 -13.48
C PRO A 8 0.19 10.45 -13.20
N THR A 9 1.24 10.80 -12.46
CA THR A 9 2.28 9.86 -12.01
C THR A 9 1.73 8.84 -11.02
N LEU A 10 0.95 9.28 -10.01
CA LEU A 10 0.35 8.39 -9.03
C LEU A 10 -0.70 7.48 -9.68
N SER A 11 -1.54 8.03 -10.56
CA SER A 11 -2.52 7.25 -11.30
C SER A 11 -1.86 6.16 -12.16
N LYS A 12 -0.77 6.50 -12.86
CA LYS A 12 0.02 5.50 -13.63
C LYS A 12 0.66 4.46 -12.73
N PHE A 13 1.20 4.84 -11.58
CA PHE A 13 1.83 3.90 -10.64
C PHE A 13 0.83 2.87 -10.10
N ILE A 14 -0.32 3.32 -9.60
CA ILE A 14 -1.39 2.43 -9.10
C ILE A 14 -1.92 1.54 -10.25
N THR A 15 -2.14 2.10 -11.43
CA THR A 15 -2.60 1.34 -12.60
C THR A 15 -1.58 0.26 -12.99
N SER A 16 -0.29 0.56 -12.93
CA SER A 16 0.78 -0.40 -13.24
C SER A 16 0.81 -1.54 -12.24
N ILE A 17 0.68 -1.25 -10.93
CA ILE A 17 0.63 -2.30 -9.89
C ILE A 17 -0.61 -3.17 -10.07
N SER A 18 -1.78 -2.57 -10.27
CA SER A 18 -3.02 -3.30 -10.49
C SER A 18 -2.97 -4.17 -11.74
N ASN A 19 -2.40 -3.68 -12.85
CA ASN A 19 -2.23 -4.46 -14.07
C ASN A 19 -1.35 -5.70 -13.84
N ILE A 20 -0.23 -5.53 -13.14
CA ILE A 20 0.67 -6.65 -12.82
C ILE A 20 -0.06 -7.69 -11.95
N LEU A 21 -0.75 -7.26 -10.89
CA LEU A 21 -1.51 -8.14 -10.00
C LEU A 21 -2.59 -8.92 -10.76
N LEU A 22 -3.39 -8.22 -11.57
CA LEU A 22 -4.45 -8.83 -12.37
C LEU A 22 -3.87 -9.83 -13.38
N GLN A 23 -2.78 -9.47 -14.06
CA GLN A 23 -2.13 -10.35 -15.03
C GLN A 23 -1.64 -11.64 -14.37
N VAL A 24 -1.03 -11.54 -13.18
CA VAL A 24 -0.61 -12.73 -12.40
C VAL A 24 -1.80 -13.62 -12.06
N ILE A 25 -2.91 -13.04 -11.57
CA ILE A 25 -4.13 -13.80 -11.23
C ILE A 25 -4.70 -14.49 -12.46
N VAL A 26 -4.81 -13.78 -13.59
CA VAL A 26 -5.34 -14.32 -14.85
C VAL A 26 -4.48 -15.47 -15.37
N VAL A 27 -3.15 -15.33 -15.34
CA VAL A 27 -2.22 -16.39 -15.77
C VAL A 27 -2.36 -17.63 -14.88
N LEU A 28 -2.42 -17.45 -13.55
CA LEU A 28 -2.62 -18.57 -12.62
C LEU A 28 -3.97 -19.26 -12.85
N ALA A 29 -5.04 -18.49 -13.08
CA ALA A 29 -6.36 -19.05 -13.38
C ALA A 29 -6.36 -19.84 -14.70
N ALA A 30 -5.71 -19.33 -15.75
CA ALA A 30 -5.59 -20.00 -17.03
C ALA A 30 -4.74 -21.29 -16.97
N LEU A 31 -3.67 -21.31 -16.17
CA LEU A 31 -2.87 -22.53 -15.96
C LEU A 31 -3.65 -23.59 -15.19
N ASN A 32 -4.51 -23.17 -14.25
CA ASN A 32 -5.37 -24.08 -13.49
C ASN A 32 -6.38 -24.80 -14.41
N THR A 33 -7.01 -24.09 -15.35
CA THR A 33 -7.96 -24.72 -16.30
C THR A 33 -7.31 -25.75 -17.22
N LEU A 34 -6.01 -25.62 -17.48
CA LEU A 34 -5.20 -26.57 -18.24
C LEU A 34 -4.72 -27.77 -17.40
N ASN A 35 -5.19 -27.91 -16.15
CA ASN A 35 -4.77 -28.94 -15.18
C ASN A 35 -3.27 -28.90 -14.80
N PHE A 36 -2.61 -27.74 -14.94
CA PHE A 36 -1.28 -27.58 -14.37
C PHE A 36 -1.38 -27.36 -12.85
N GLN A 37 -0.43 -27.96 -12.12
CA GLN A 37 -0.34 -27.80 -10.67
C GLN A 37 0.23 -26.41 -10.33
N THR A 38 -0.65 -25.44 -10.12
CA THR A 38 -0.28 -24.03 -9.85
C THR A 38 0.16 -23.79 -8.40
N THR A 39 -0.01 -24.77 -7.49
CA THR A 39 0.31 -24.65 -6.06
C THR A 39 1.73 -24.14 -5.80
N SER A 40 2.73 -24.68 -6.50
CA SER A 40 4.12 -24.26 -6.33
C SER A 40 4.37 -22.83 -6.81
N LEU A 41 3.70 -22.40 -7.89
CA LEU A 41 3.78 -21.01 -8.37
C LEU A 41 3.14 -20.04 -7.38
N VAL A 42 1.96 -20.40 -6.87
CA VAL A 42 1.25 -19.61 -5.86
C VAL A 42 2.10 -19.47 -4.59
N ALA A 43 2.78 -20.53 -4.16
CA ALA A 43 3.67 -20.48 -3.00
C ALA A 43 4.83 -19.48 -3.20
N ILE A 44 5.49 -19.50 -4.36
CA ILE A 44 6.60 -18.58 -4.68
C ILE A 44 6.10 -17.14 -4.78
N ILE A 45 4.99 -16.90 -5.47
CA ILE A 45 4.38 -15.58 -5.59
C ILE A 45 3.94 -15.05 -4.22
N GLY A 46 3.37 -15.91 -3.39
CA GLY A 46 3.02 -15.59 -2.01
C GLY A 46 4.25 -15.17 -1.20
N ALA A 47 5.34 -15.94 -1.27
CA ALA A 47 6.59 -15.59 -0.60
C ALA A 47 7.18 -14.26 -1.10
N ALA A 48 7.17 -14.01 -2.41
CA ALA A 48 7.60 -12.75 -2.98
C ALA A 48 6.73 -11.57 -2.53
N GLY A 49 5.40 -11.77 -2.48
CA GLY A 49 4.45 -10.77 -1.97
C GLY A 49 4.70 -10.43 -0.50
N LEU A 50 5.00 -11.43 0.34
CA LEU A 50 5.39 -11.23 1.72
C LEU A 50 6.71 -10.45 1.85
N ALA A 51 7.72 -10.77 1.02
CA ALA A 51 8.99 -10.03 1.01
C ALA A 51 8.82 -8.56 0.65
N VAL A 52 8.00 -8.25 -0.37
CA VAL A 52 7.65 -6.86 -0.73
C VAL A 52 6.87 -6.20 0.40
N GLY A 53 5.93 -6.91 1.02
CA GLY A 53 5.17 -6.42 2.18
C GLY A 53 6.07 -6.06 3.36
N PHE A 54 7.07 -6.89 3.67
CA PHE A 54 8.06 -6.60 4.70
C PHE A 54 8.95 -5.42 4.34
N ALA A 55 9.36 -5.28 3.08
CA ALA A 55 10.10 -4.11 2.62
C ALA A 55 9.30 -2.80 2.78
N LEU A 56 7.99 -2.85 2.61
CA LEU A 56 7.08 -1.69 2.75
C LEU A 56 6.48 -1.53 4.14
N GLN A 57 6.76 -2.44 5.08
CA GLN A 57 6.12 -2.48 6.40
C GLN A 57 6.27 -1.15 7.16
N GLY A 58 7.48 -0.59 7.19
CA GLY A 58 7.75 0.66 7.91
C GLY A 58 6.98 1.85 7.32
N SER A 59 6.98 1.99 6.00
CA SER A 59 6.23 3.04 5.30
C SER A 59 4.73 2.89 5.51
N LEU A 60 4.20 1.66 5.45
CA LEU A 60 2.78 1.40 5.67
C LEU A 60 2.37 1.67 7.12
N SER A 61 3.23 1.33 8.09
CA SER A 61 3.01 1.64 9.50
C SER A 61 2.96 3.15 9.74
N ASN A 62 3.88 3.91 9.16
CA ASN A 62 3.90 5.37 9.27
C ASN A 62 2.64 5.99 8.64
N PHE A 63 2.22 5.47 7.48
CA PHE A 63 0.99 5.90 6.83
C PHE A 63 -0.26 5.62 7.68
N ALA A 64 -0.35 4.43 8.27
CA ALA A 64 -1.44 4.06 9.16
C ALA A 64 -1.48 4.94 10.42
N SER A 65 -0.33 5.22 11.03
CA SER A 65 -0.21 6.14 12.16
C SER A 65 -0.72 7.54 11.79
N GLY A 66 -0.34 8.05 10.61
CA GLY A 66 -0.83 9.34 10.11
C GLY A 66 -2.35 9.36 9.95
N ILE A 67 -2.94 8.32 9.35
CA ILE A 67 -4.40 8.19 9.24
C ILE A 67 -5.06 8.14 10.62
N MET A 68 -4.48 7.40 11.57
CA MET A 68 -5.02 7.23 12.91
C MET A 68 -5.07 8.55 13.70
N LEU A 69 -4.02 9.38 13.57
CA LEU A 69 -3.99 10.73 14.14
C LEU A 69 -5.14 11.59 13.62
N ILE A 70 -5.43 11.51 12.31
CA ILE A 70 -6.51 12.28 11.67
C ILE A 70 -7.89 11.76 12.11
N ILE A 71 -8.11 10.45 12.10
CA ILE A 71 -9.41 9.84 12.44
C ILE A 71 -9.80 10.12 13.88
N PHE A 72 -8.88 9.90 14.82
CA PHE A 72 -9.15 10.12 16.24
C PHE A 72 -8.91 11.57 16.68
N ARG A 73 -8.43 12.42 15.78
CA ARG A 73 -8.15 13.83 16.01
C ARG A 73 -7.34 14.04 17.30
N LEU A 74 -6.37 13.13 17.52
CA LEU A 74 -5.50 13.08 18.70
C LEU A 74 -4.60 14.32 18.81
N ILE A 75 -4.34 14.98 17.68
CA ILE A 75 -3.50 16.16 17.55
C ILE A 75 -4.18 17.14 16.59
N LYS A 76 -4.25 18.42 16.96
CA LYS A 76 -4.80 19.49 16.13
C LYS A 76 -3.70 20.46 15.70
N ILE A 77 -3.95 21.17 14.60
CA ILE A 77 -3.08 22.26 14.14
C ILE A 77 -3.00 23.32 15.25
N ASN A 78 -1.80 23.80 15.53
CA ASN A 78 -1.41 24.66 16.66
C ASN A 78 -1.38 24.00 18.06
N ASP A 79 -1.52 22.67 18.19
CA ASP A 79 -1.22 22.02 19.48
C ASP A 79 0.28 22.09 19.75
N LEU A 80 0.65 22.42 21.00
CA LEU A 80 2.03 22.29 21.48
C LEU A 80 2.24 20.84 21.92
N ILE A 81 3.12 20.13 21.23
CA ILE A 81 3.40 18.72 21.51
C ILE A 81 4.90 18.50 21.68
N THR A 82 5.24 17.52 22.51
CA THR A 82 6.60 16.99 22.62
C THR A 82 6.62 15.60 22.00
N ALA A 83 7.36 15.43 20.91
CA ALA A 83 7.50 14.16 20.19
C ALA A 83 8.98 13.81 20.04
N ALA A 84 9.37 12.59 20.41
CA ALA A 84 10.75 12.10 20.32
C ALA A 84 11.82 13.02 20.98
N GLY A 85 11.44 13.77 22.01
CA GLY A 85 12.34 14.71 22.71
C GLY A 85 12.33 16.15 22.18
N GLU A 86 11.67 16.38 21.04
CA GLU A 86 11.53 17.70 20.42
C GLU A 86 10.18 18.32 20.78
N THR A 87 10.16 19.60 21.18
CA THR A 87 8.93 20.33 21.54
C THR A 87 8.66 21.44 20.53
N GLY A 88 7.45 21.46 19.97
CA GLY A 88 7.04 22.46 18.99
C GLY A 88 5.53 22.55 18.83
N PHE A 89 5.09 23.52 18.04
CA PHE A 89 3.70 23.61 17.62
C PHE A 89 3.47 22.77 16.36
N VAL A 90 2.31 22.13 16.27
CA VAL A 90 1.90 21.34 15.11
C VAL A 90 1.45 22.27 13.99
N GLU A 91 2.07 22.17 12.82
CA GLU A 91 1.74 22.92 11.60
C GLU A 91 0.87 22.11 10.62
#